data_AF-A0A7S1P9P7-F1
#
_entry.id   AF-A0A7S1P9P7-F1
#
_cell.length_a   1.000
_cell.length_b   1.000
_cell.length_c   1.000
_cell.angle_alpha   90.00
_cell.angle_beta   90.00
_cell.angle_gamma   90.00
#
_symmetry.space_group_name_H-M   'P 1'
#
loop_
_entity.id
_entity.type
_entity.pdbx_description
1 polymer ?
#
loop_
_entity_poly.entity_id
_entity_poly.type
_entity_poly.pdbx_seq_one_letter_code
_entity_poly.pdbx_strand_id
1 'polypeptide(L)'
;AKGRKKKAQGSEDGDNDNNEEDEEPAIDPRDARRTFKEGQKNITPPNGDGTRAFYQSLLDENPTSLIAIKYCIEYGVLSGSRFHETLKLFKKLREDGAFKKGGGLQSQFMKPLHTAQLNGLNNDAEELPKGAKKKKKKDKAAELQDSE
;
A
#
# COMPACT_ATOMS: atom_id res chain seq x y z
N ALA A 1 -0.74 -61.53 -26.33
CA ALA A 1 0.02 -62.22 -25.26
C ALA A 1 0.70 -61.14 -24.42
N LYS A 2 0.25 -60.90 -23.19
CA LYS A 2 0.65 -61.58 -21.93
C LYS A 2 1.98 -61.07 -21.36
N GLY A 3 1.86 -60.41 -20.21
CA GLY A 3 2.90 -60.17 -19.19
C GLY A 3 2.62 -58.83 -18.51
N ARG A 4 1.88 -58.68 -17.41
CA ARG A 4 1.54 -59.49 -16.21
C ARG A 4 2.73 -59.74 -15.27
N LYS A 5 2.86 -58.88 -14.25
CA LYS A 5 2.88 -59.16 -12.78
C LYS A 5 3.21 -57.84 -12.02
N LYS A 6 2.33 -57.31 -11.14
CA LYS A 6 2.01 -57.70 -9.74
C LYS A 6 3.23 -57.48 -8.82
N LYS A 7 3.21 -56.86 -7.63
CA LYS A 7 2.27 -56.74 -6.48
C LYS A 7 2.86 -55.60 -5.58
N ALA A 8 2.09 -54.68 -4.99
CA ALA A 8 1.25 -54.76 -3.78
C ALA A 8 2.01 -54.73 -2.44
N GLN A 9 1.51 -53.87 -1.52
CA GLN A 9 1.56 -53.84 -0.03
C GLN A 9 1.82 -52.39 0.42
N GLY A 10 1.00 -51.69 1.21
CA GLY A 10 -0.04 -52.09 2.16
C GLY A 10 0.49 -51.99 3.59
N SER A 11 0.10 -50.96 4.33
CA SER A 11 0.01 -50.97 5.81
C SER A 11 -0.98 -49.89 6.23
N GLU A 12 -1.98 -50.32 7.00
CA GLU A 12 -2.90 -49.52 7.80
C GLU A 12 -2.24 -49.15 9.15
N ASP A 13 -3.04 -48.58 10.07
CA ASP A 13 -2.72 -48.13 11.44
C ASP A 13 -2.21 -46.69 11.51
N GLY A 14 -2.77 -45.75 12.26
CA GLY A 14 -3.73 -45.79 13.36
C GLY A 14 -3.52 -44.49 14.17
N ASP A 15 -4.54 -44.08 14.91
CA ASP A 15 -4.51 -43.04 15.97
C ASP A 15 -4.26 -41.56 15.62
N ASN A 16 -5.39 -40.85 15.51
CA ASN A 16 -5.75 -39.69 16.34
C ASN A 16 -4.69 -39.21 17.35
N ASP A 17 -4.06 -38.07 17.09
CA ASP A 17 -3.66 -37.17 18.17
C ASP A 17 -3.90 -35.72 17.74
N ASN A 18 -5.08 -35.23 18.15
CA ASN A 18 -5.47 -33.84 18.07
C ASN A 18 -4.69 -33.08 19.14
N ASN A 19 -3.41 -32.81 18.89
CA ASN A 19 -2.61 -31.95 19.73
C ASN A 19 -2.78 -30.50 19.23
N GLU A 20 -3.92 -29.89 19.59
CA GLU A 20 -4.08 -28.44 19.66
C GLU A 20 -3.18 -27.92 20.79
N GLU A 21 -1.87 -27.95 20.58
CA GLU A 21 -0.98 -27.04 21.27
C GLU A 21 -1.26 -25.68 20.66
N ASP A 22 -1.97 -24.83 21.41
CA ASP A 22 -1.94 -23.37 21.32
C ASP A 22 -0.48 -22.91 21.53
N GLU A 23 0.42 -23.28 20.63
CA GLU A 23 1.68 -22.60 20.41
C GLU A 23 1.32 -21.24 19.79
N GLU A 24 1.07 -20.26 20.66
CA GLU A 24 1.21 -18.85 20.34
C GLU A 24 2.42 -18.70 19.40
N PRO A 25 2.22 -18.36 18.12
CA PRO A 25 3.27 -18.46 17.13
C PRO A 25 4.41 -17.58 17.59
N ALA A 26 5.58 -18.17 17.84
CA ALA A 26 6.77 -17.46 18.28
C ALA A 26 7.00 -16.26 17.35
N ILE A 27 6.63 -15.07 17.82
CA ILE A 27 6.54 -13.88 16.98
C ILE A 27 7.96 -13.43 16.68
N ASP A 28 8.53 -13.88 15.56
CA ASP A 28 9.88 -13.49 15.17
C ASP A 28 9.94 -11.94 15.04
N PRO A 29 10.73 -11.24 15.87
CA PRO A 29 10.89 -9.79 15.78
C PRO A 29 11.54 -9.34 14.46
N ARG A 30 12.08 -10.27 13.67
CA ARG A 30 12.70 -10.00 12.36
C ARG A 30 11.74 -10.19 11.19
N ASP A 31 10.48 -10.56 11.42
CA ASP A 31 9.51 -10.67 10.33
C ASP A 31 9.18 -9.28 9.77
N ALA A 32 9.75 -8.99 8.59
CA ALA A 32 9.55 -7.74 7.87
C ALA A 32 8.07 -7.45 7.57
N ARG A 33 7.21 -8.48 7.51
CA ARG A 33 5.77 -8.33 7.26
C ARG A 33 5.05 -7.55 8.36
N ARG A 34 5.61 -7.53 9.57
CA ARG A 34 5.07 -6.76 10.71
C ARG A 34 5.15 -5.25 10.51
N THR A 35 6.05 -4.80 9.64
CA THR A 35 6.28 -3.37 9.33
C THR A 35 5.66 -2.94 8.00
N PHE A 36 4.84 -3.80 7.39
CA PHE A 36 4.18 -3.49 6.13
C PHE A 36 3.22 -2.32 6.29
N LYS A 37 3.27 -1.43 5.31
CA LYS A 37 2.32 -0.33 5.20
C LYS A 37 0.96 -0.85 4.72
N GLU A 38 -0.06 -0.04 4.88
CA GLU A 38 -1.40 -0.40 4.41
C GLU A 38 -1.40 -0.69 2.89
N GLY A 39 -1.90 -1.87 2.51
CA GLY A 39 -1.91 -2.31 1.11
C GLY A 39 -0.59 -2.90 0.59
N GLN A 40 0.47 -2.88 1.38
CA GLN A 40 1.73 -3.55 1.05
C GLN A 40 1.58 -5.07 1.20
N LYS A 41 1.97 -5.80 0.17
CA LYS A 41 1.94 -7.27 0.09
C LYS A 41 3.33 -7.86 0.00
N ASN A 42 4.26 -7.09 -0.56
CA ASN A 42 5.61 -7.51 -0.88
C ASN A 42 6.63 -6.69 -0.10
N ILE A 43 7.79 -7.29 0.14
CA ILE A 43 8.93 -6.59 0.74
C ILE A 43 9.32 -5.43 -0.18
N THR A 44 9.65 -4.29 0.42
CA THR A 44 10.06 -3.11 -0.35
C THR A 44 11.37 -3.39 -1.08
N PRO A 45 11.42 -3.21 -2.41
CA PRO A 45 12.63 -3.46 -3.19
C PRO A 45 13.74 -2.48 -2.79
N PRO A 46 15.01 -2.88 -2.94
CA PRO A 46 16.15 -2.04 -2.60
C PRO A 46 16.21 -0.78 -3.46
N ASN A 47 16.87 0.27 -2.96
CA ASN A 47 16.88 1.57 -3.64
C ASN A 47 17.53 1.56 -5.03
N GLY A 48 18.46 0.61 -5.29
CA GLY A 48 19.12 0.45 -6.58
C GLY A 48 18.34 -0.40 -7.60
N ASP A 49 17.12 -0.82 -7.27
CA ASP A 49 16.30 -1.60 -8.19
C ASP A 49 15.74 -0.72 -9.33
N GLY A 50 16.04 -1.10 -10.57
CA GLY A 50 15.59 -0.35 -11.76
C GLY A 50 14.06 -0.38 -11.94
N THR A 51 13.39 -1.43 -11.48
CA THR A 51 11.92 -1.56 -11.56
C THR A 51 11.25 -0.59 -10.59
N ARG A 52 11.80 -0.43 -9.38
CA ARG A 52 11.41 0.59 -8.41
C ARG A 52 11.56 1.99 -8.98
N ALA A 53 12.73 2.31 -9.54
CA ALA A 53 12.99 3.62 -10.13
C ALA A 53 12.02 3.93 -11.28
N PHE A 54 11.77 2.95 -12.15
CA PHE A 54 10.85 3.09 -13.28
C PHE A 54 9.42 3.39 -12.85
N TYR A 55 8.84 2.61 -11.92
CA TYR A 55 7.46 2.87 -11.51
C TYR A 55 7.32 4.14 -10.68
N GLN A 56 8.37 4.53 -9.94
CA GLN A 56 8.40 5.80 -9.24
C GLN A 56 8.39 6.98 -10.22
N SER A 57 9.25 6.96 -11.24
CA SER A 57 9.25 8.01 -12.27
C SER A 57 7.95 8.03 -13.07
N LEU A 58 7.38 6.86 -13.38
CA LEU A 58 6.09 6.76 -14.05
C LEU A 58 4.95 7.38 -13.23
N LEU A 59 4.99 7.27 -11.90
CA LEU A 59 4.02 7.90 -11.02
C LEU A 59 4.23 9.41 -10.91
N ASP A 60 5.48 9.87 -10.96
CA ASP A 60 5.83 11.30 -10.97
C ASP A 60 5.33 11.98 -12.26
N GLU A 61 5.49 11.33 -13.40
CA GLU A 61 5.02 11.82 -14.70
C GLU A 61 3.51 11.66 -14.87
N ASN A 62 2.96 10.53 -14.42
CA ASN A 62 1.54 10.22 -14.49
C ASN A 62 1.03 9.65 -13.17
N PRO A 63 0.50 10.50 -12.26
CA PRO A 63 0.01 10.07 -10.95
C PRO A 63 -1.23 9.16 -11.03
N THR A 64 -1.80 8.98 -12.22
CA THR A 64 -2.98 8.15 -12.48
C THR A 64 -2.66 6.84 -13.18
N SER A 65 -1.38 6.58 -13.42
CA SER A 65 -0.91 5.32 -13.98
C SER A 65 -1.26 4.16 -13.03
N LEU A 66 -2.25 3.36 -13.45
CA LEU A 66 -2.78 2.24 -12.66
C LEU A 66 -1.69 1.22 -12.25
N ILE A 67 -0.75 0.96 -13.16
CA ILE A 67 0.35 0.02 -12.90
C ILE A 67 1.36 0.59 -11.90
N ALA A 68 1.64 1.89 -11.98
CA ALA A 68 2.54 2.57 -11.05
C ALA A 68 1.93 2.66 -9.65
N ILE A 69 0.64 3.05 -9.56
CA ILE A 69 -0.12 3.08 -8.31
C ILE A 69 -0.09 1.71 -7.64
N LYS A 70 -0.47 0.65 -8.38
CA LYS A 70 -0.50 -0.72 -7.87
C LYS A 70 0.87 -1.14 -7.35
N TYR A 71 1.92 -0.95 -8.15
CA TYR A 71 3.27 -1.33 -7.77
C TYR A 71 3.75 -0.58 -6.53
N CYS A 72 3.60 0.74 -6.52
CA CYS A 72 4.09 1.59 -5.44
C CYS A 72 3.44 1.28 -4.08
N ILE A 73 2.14 0.91 -4.08
CA ILE A 73 1.42 0.51 -2.88
C ILE A 73 1.77 -0.93 -2.47
N GLU A 74 1.69 -1.90 -3.39
CA GLU A 74 1.93 -3.31 -3.07
C GLU A 74 3.36 -3.59 -2.57
N TYR A 75 4.34 -2.81 -3.03
CA TYR A 75 5.73 -2.89 -2.58
C TYR A 75 6.10 -1.85 -1.52
N GLY A 76 5.19 -0.97 -1.12
CA GLY A 76 5.44 0.04 -0.09
C GLY A 76 6.57 1.03 -0.42
N VAL A 77 6.78 1.33 -1.70
CA VAL A 77 7.87 2.19 -2.20
C VAL A 77 7.73 3.63 -1.71
N LEU A 78 6.50 4.14 -1.67
CA LEU A 78 6.20 5.51 -1.28
C LEU A 78 6.12 5.65 0.25
N SER A 79 6.31 6.87 0.73
CA SER A 79 6.18 7.23 2.15
C SER A 79 5.58 8.63 2.30
N GLY A 80 5.14 8.99 3.51
CA GLY A 80 4.60 10.32 3.82
C GLY A 80 3.28 10.63 3.12
N SER A 81 3.08 11.89 2.73
CA SER A 81 1.84 12.37 2.09
C SER A 81 1.51 11.63 0.80
N ARG A 82 2.51 11.41 -0.06
CA ARG A 82 2.35 10.75 -1.37
C ARG A 82 1.75 9.36 -1.24
N PHE A 83 2.18 8.60 -0.23
CA PHE A 83 1.61 7.29 0.06
C PHE A 83 0.10 7.36 0.35
N HIS A 84 -0.35 8.32 1.18
CA HIS A 84 -1.76 8.44 1.54
C HIS A 84 -2.64 8.85 0.35
N GLU A 85 -2.15 9.76 -0.50
CA GLU A 85 -2.85 10.17 -1.72
C GLU A 85 -2.99 8.99 -2.69
N THR A 86 -1.89 8.32 -3.00
CA THR A 86 -1.88 7.16 -3.90
C THR A 86 -2.71 6.01 -3.33
N LEU A 87 -2.72 5.80 -2.01
CA LEU A 87 -3.51 4.76 -1.37
C LEU A 87 -5.03 5.01 -1.51
N LYS A 88 -5.47 6.27 -1.39
CA LYS A 88 -6.88 6.64 -1.63
C LYS A 88 -7.31 6.30 -3.05
N LEU A 89 -6.49 6.67 -4.05
CA LEU A 89 -6.75 6.32 -5.44
C LEU A 89 -6.76 4.81 -5.64
N PHE A 90 -5.81 4.09 -5.05
CA PHE A 90 -5.73 2.63 -5.15
C PHE A 90 -6.98 1.94 -4.60
N LYS A 91 -7.51 2.40 -3.46
CA LYS A 91 -8.75 1.87 -2.88
C LYS A 91 -9.95 2.05 -3.82
N LYS A 92 -10.15 3.27 -4.35
CA LYS A 92 -11.20 3.55 -5.34
C LYS A 92 -11.08 2.64 -6.56
N LEU A 93 -9.89 2.56 -7.16
CA LEU A 93 -9.63 1.72 -8.32
C LEU A 93 -9.86 0.22 -8.05
N ARG A 94 -9.61 -0.22 -6.80
CA ARG A 94 -9.85 -1.60 -6.39
C ARG A 94 -11.35 -1.89 -6.25
N GLU A 95 -12.12 -0.94 -5.73
CA GLU A 95 -13.59 -1.00 -5.63
C GLU A 95 -14.25 -0.98 -7.02
N ASP A 96 -13.73 -0.14 -7.92
CA ASP A 96 -14.15 -0.06 -9.33
C ASP A 96 -13.76 -1.31 -10.14
N GLY A 97 -12.99 -2.23 -9.55
CA GLY A 97 -12.60 -3.48 -10.18
C GLY A 97 -11.53 -3.33 -11.26
N ALA A 98 -10.69 -2.29 -11.20
CA ALA A 98 -9.63 -2.06 -12.19
C ALA A 98 -8.56 -3.17 -12.19
N PHE A 99 -8.39 -3.89 -11.08
CA PHE A 99 -7.41 -4.95 -10.90
C PHE A 99 -8.05 -6.34 -10.97
N LYS A 100 -7.49 -7.23 -11.80
CA LYS A 100 -7.90 -8.64 -11.88
C LYS A 100 -7.30 -9.43 -10.72
N LYS A 101 -7.99 -10.50 -10.29
CA LYS A 101 -7.52 -11.41 -9.23
C LYS A 101 -6.16 -12.07 -9.54
N GLY A 102 -5.79 -12.20 -10.83
CA GLY A 102 -4.50 -12.73 -11.28
C GLY A 102 -3.40 -11.70 -11.51
N GLY A 103 -3.56 -10.45 -11.04
CA GLY A 103 -2.52 -9.41 -11.10
C GLY A 103 -2.47 -8.56 -12.37
N GLY A 104 -3.32 -8.84 -13.36
CA GLY A 104 -3.47 -8.02 -14.57
C GLY A 104 -4.42 -6.82 -14.40
N LEU A 105 -4.36 -5.88 -15.34
CA LEU A 105 -5.30 -4.76 -15.42
C LEU A 105 -6.52 -5.11 -16.28
N GLN A 106 -7.66 -4.50 -15.95
CA GLN A 106 -8.85 -4.54 -16.80
C GLN A 106 -8.70 -3.57 -17.98
N SER A 107 -9.00 -4.06 -19.19
CA SER A 107 -8.84 -3.29 -20.43
C SER A 107 -9.69 -2.02 -20.46
N GLN A 108 -10.85 -2.03 -19.80
CA GLN A 108 -11.75 -0.88 -19.72
C GLN A 108 -11.13 0.36 -19.05
N PHE A 109 -10.13 0.16 -18.18
CA PHE A 109 -9.40 1.24 -17.49
C PHE A 109 -8.04 1.57 -18.15
N MET A 110 -7.65 0.88 -19.23
CA MET A 110 -6.41 1.16 -19.95
C MET A 110 -6.48 2.38 -20.86
N LYS A 111 -7.67 2.98 -21.01
CA LYS A 111 -7.79 4.25 -21.74
C LYS A 111 -7.07 5.32 -20.91
N PRO A 112 -6.17 6.11 -21.52
CA PRO A 112 -5.56 7.23 -20.80
C PRO A 112 -6.70 8.12 -20.29
N LEU A 113 -6.85 8.21 -18.96
CA LEU A 113 -7.76 9.20 -18.39
C LEU A 113 -7.26 10.56 -18.87
N HIS A 114 -8.07 11.24 -19.68
CA HIS A 114 -7.78 12.59 -20.09
C HIS A 114 -7.77 13.47 -18.83
N THR A 115 -6.80 14.37 -18.72
CA THR A 115 -6.60 15.26 -17.55
C THR A 115 -7.88 15.98 -17.09
N ALA A 116 -8.82 16.23 -18.01
CA ALA A 116 -10.13 16.82 -17.72
C ALA A 116 -11.05 15.96 -16.82
N GLN A 117 -10.99 14.62 -16.89
CA GLN A 117 -11.83 13.74 -16.04
C GLN A 117 -11.26 13.59 -14.62
N LEU A 118 -9.97 13.89 -14.43
CA LEU A 118 -9.28 13.76 -13.14
C LEU A 118 -9.60 14.89 -12.17
N ASN A 119 -9.86 16.11 -12.69
CA ASN A 119 -10.33 17.21 -11.84
C ASN A 119 -11.65 16.86 -11.13
N GLY A 120 -12.49 15.98 -11.69
CA GLY A 120 -13.72 15.53 -11.04
C GLY A 120 -13.52 14.63 -9.82
N LEU A 121 -12.43 13.85 -9.75
CA LEU A 121 -12.18 12.89 -8.67
C LEU A 121 -11.41 13.48 -7.48
N ASN A 122 -10.76 14.63 -7.68
CA ASN A 122 -9.99 15.36 -6.67
C ASN A 122 -10.82 16.40 -5.89
N ASN A 123 -12.05 16.71 -6.33
CA ASN A 123 -12.89 17.75 -5.72
C ASN A 123 -13.67 17.32 -4.47
N ASP A 124 -13.67 16.03 -4.10
CA ASP A 124 -14.32 15.56 -2.86
C ASP A 124 -13.37 15.57 -1.64
N ALA A 125 -12.18 16.19 -1.76
CA ALA A 125 -11.16 16.23 -0.70
C ALA A 125 -10.90 17.63 -0.10
N GLU A 126 -11.79 18.61 -0.35
CA GLU A 126 -11.76 19.93 0.31
C GLU A 126 -12.84 20.01 1.40
N GLU A 127 -12.55 19.42 2.57
CA GLU A 127 -12.89 20.03 3.86
C GLU A 127 -11.80 19.69 4.88
N LEU A 128 -10.66 20.35 4.74
CA LEU A 128 -9.76 20.59 5.86
C LEU A 128 -10.38 21.70 6.72
N PRO A 129 -10.66 21.49 8.03
CA PRO A 129 -11.12 22.55 8.90
C PRO A 129 -10.07 23.67 8.98
N LYS A 130 -10.40 24.83 8.39
CA LYS A 130 -9.64 26.09 8.52
C LYS A 130 -9.68 26.56 9.97
N GLY A 131 -8.62 26.32 10.74
CA GLY A 131 -8.60 26.85 12.10
C GLY A 131 -7.31 26.67 12.89
N ALA A 132 -6.24 27.41 12.57
CA ALA A 132 -5.33 27.95 13.59
C ALA A 132 -4.45 29.06 13.01
N LYS A 133 -4.71 30.28 13.48
CA LYS A 133 -4.16 31.56 13.01
C LYS A 133 -2.67 31.67 13.36
N LYS A 134 -1.83 31.95 12.36
CA LYS A 134 -0.55 32.65 12.54
C LYS A 134 -0.84 34.11 12.93
N LYS A 135 -0.52 34.53 14.16
CA LYS A 135 -0.35 35.95 14.52
C LYS A 135 1.14 36.24 14.61
N LYS A 136 1.66 37.05 13.69
CA LYS A 136 3.05 37.52 13.66
C LYS A 136 3.05 39.02 13.98
N LYS A 137 3.81 39.38 15.03
CA LYS A 137 4.52 40.66 15.33
C LYS A 137 3.77 42.00 15.15
N LYS A 138 3.90 42.91 16.13
CA LYS A 138 4.93 43.98 16.16
C LYS A 138 4.54 45.14 17.13
N ASP A 139 5.50 45.45 18.02
CA ASP A 139 5.85 46.70 18.73
C ASP A 139 4.81 47.59 19.44
N LYS A 140 5.06 47.91 20.73
CA LYS A 140 5.22 49.31 21.21
C LYS A 140 5.86 49.39 22.61
N ALA A 141 6.72 50.40 22.77
CA ALA A 141 7.55 50.75 23.92
C ALA A 141 6.84 51.64 24.98
N ALA A 142 7.59 51.94 26.06
CA ALA A 142 7.32 52.80 27.24
C ALA A 142 6.47 52.09 28.33
N GLU A 143 6.77 52.17 29.63
CA GLU A 143 7.22 53.32 30.42
C GLU A 143 7.84 52.87 31.76
N LEU A 144 8.92 53.54 32.19
CA LEU A 144 9.48 53.54 33.55
C LEU A 144 8.49 54.26 34.48
N GLN A 145 8.12 53.70 35.63
CA GLN A 145 7.86 54.46 36.86
C GLN A 145 8.21 53.64 38.12
N ASP A 146 8.80 54.37 39.07
CA ASP A 146 9.31 54.01 40.38
C ASP A 146 8.34 53.29 41.33
N SER A 147 8.89 52.47 42.24
CA SER A 147 8.74 52.55 43.72
C SER A 147 8.87 51.17 44.39
N GLU A 148 10.03 50.90 45.00
CA GLU A 148 10.23 50.77 46.47
C GLU A 148 11.72 50.66 46.81
#